data_AF-A0A1Y4SKM0-F1
#
_entry.id   AF-A0A1Y4SKM0-F1
#
_cell.length_a   1.000
_cell.length_b   1.000
_cell.length_c   1.000
_cell.angle_alpha   90.00
_cell.angle_beta   90.00
_cell.angle_gamma   90.00
#
_symmetry.space_group_name_H-M   'P 1'
#
loop_
_entity.id
_entity.type
_entity.pdbx_description
1 polymer ?
#
loop_
_entity_poly.entity_id
_entity_poly.type
_entity_poly.pdbx_seq_one_letter_code
_entity_poly.pdbx_strand_id
1 'polypeptide(L)'
;MYMMMDNVFPSITQTFPLTSFLSLAPLLLLIMSFLEMYVIILLCQMVLSRFHIPFPNSFHIAYMHLSRPIGGILTIMLVVSYVLEHIYVMNNIYITYIYLISLLTLAVEGLAFLSWLAILENKPRLIILAFLGMLIPFINQMYVVIGIVDIFSDLRTKLLYNKHNEQ
;
A
#
# COMPACT_ATOMS: atom_id res chain seq x y z
N MET A 1 29.77 -34.18 -9.55
CA MET A 1 28.83 -33.71 -8.51
C MET A 1 28.84 -32.19 -8.35
N TYR A 2 29.97 -31.48 -8.51
CA TYR A 2 29.99 -30.01 -8.59
C TYR A 2 29.29 -29.46 -9.86
N MET A 3 29.49 -30.09 -11.02
CA MET A 3 28.86 -29.69 -12.29
C MET A 3 27.34 -29.89 -12.35
N MET A 4 26.73 -30.61 -11.39
CA MET A 4 25.28 -30.77 -11.32
C MET A 4 24.61 -29.70 -10.44
N MET A 5 25.36 -29.03 -9.54
CA MET A 5 24.82 -27.91 -8.76
C MET A 5 24.70 -26.63 -9.59
N ASP A 6 25.55 -26.42 -10.60
CA ASP A 6 25.44 -25.28 -11.52
C ASP A 6 24.17 -25.31 -12.39
N ASN A 7 23.57 -26.49 -12.60
CA ASN A 7 22.36 -26.64 -13.41
C ASN A 7 21.06 -26.64 -12.59
N VAL A 8 21.14 -26.68 -11.26
CA VAL A 8 19.97 -26.61 -10.35
C VAL A 8 19.73 -25.19 -9.83
N PHE A 9 20.72 -24.30 -9.96
CA PHE A 9 20.54 -22.86 -9.78
C PHE A 9 20.51 -22.16 -11.15
N PRO A 10 19.42 -22.25 -11.94
CA PRO A 10 19.22 -21.26 -12.96
C PRO A 10 19.01 -19.92 -12.24
N SER A 11 20.07 -19.11 -12.23
CA SER A 11 19.97 -17.70 -12.53
C SER A 11 18.89 -16.89 -11.79
N ILE A 12 18.89 -16.92 -10.46
CA ILE A 12 18.31 -15.81 -9.66
C ILE A 12 19.00 -14.47 -10.03
N THR A 13 20.20 -14.55 -10.59
CA THR A 13 20.97 -13.43 -11.15
C THR A 13 20.60 -13.03 -12.58
N GLN A 14 19.70 -13.75 -13.28
CA GLN A 14 19.21 -13.28 -14.57
C GLN A 14 18.11 -12.24 -14.39
N THR A 15 18.63 -11.01 -14.30
CA THR A 15 18.11 -9.82 -14.96
C THR A 15 16.78 -9.32 -14.44
N PHE A 16 16.80 -8.71 -13.25
CA PHE A 16 16.08 -7.45 -13.12
C PHE A 16 16.86 -6.42 -13.93
N PRO A 17 16.39 -5.97 -15.11
CA PRO A 17 17.14 -5.05 -15.94
C PRO A 17 17.40 -3.76 -15.17
N LEU A 18 18.62 -3.21 -15.25
CA LEU A 18 18.96 -1.94 -14.60
C LEU A 18 17.98 -0.82 -15.04
N THR A 19 17.51 -0.89 -16.27
CA THR A 19 16.47 0.00 -16.82
C THR A 19 15.13 -0.15 -16.08
N SER A 20 14.70 -1.36 -15.76
CA SER A 20 13.49 -1.61 -14.95
C SER A 20 13.67 -1.12 -13.51
N PHE A 21 14.85 -1.30 -12.92
CA PHE A 21 15.16 -0.75 -11.59
C PHE A 21 15.18 0.79 -11.59
N LEU A 22 15.83 1.40 -12.58
CA LEU A 22 15.85 2.86 -12.75
C LEU A 22 14.46 3.43 -13.02
N SER A 23 13.58 2.70 -13.73
CA SER A 23 12.19 3.11 -13.94
C SER A 23 11.35 3.10 -12.65
N LEU A 24 11.75 2.31 -11.64
CA LEU A 24 11.13 2.29 -10.31
C LEU A 24 11.72 3.35 -9.38
N ALA A 25 12.87 3.96 -9.71
CA ALA A 25 13.53 4.94 -8.84
C ALA A 25 12.67 6.17 -8.49
N PRO A 26 11.90 6.77 -9.43
CA PRO A 26 11.00 7.89 -9.09
C PRO A 26 9.87 7.46 -8.14
N LEU A 27 9.35 6.25 -8.30
CA LEU A 27 8.34 5.68 -7.42
C LEU A 27 8.91 5.45 -6.02
N LEU A 28 10.12 4.89 -5.95
CA LEU A 28 10.82 4.63 -4.69
C LEU A 28 11.11 5.94 -3.96
N LEU A 29 11.56 6.98 -4.69
CA LEU A 29 11.73 8.32 -4.14
C LEU A 29 10.41 8.88 -3.59
N LEU A 30 9.30 8.76 -4.33
CA LEU A 30 7.99 9.23 -3.89
C LEU A 30 7.53 8.53 -2.61
N ILE A 31 7.64 7.19 -2.54
CA ILE A 31 7.30 6.41 -1.35
C ILE A 31 8.18 6.82 -0.16
N MET A 32 9.50 6.93 -0.39
CA MET A 32 10.45 7.34 0.65
C MET A 32 10.12 8.74 1.18
N SER A 33 9.75 9.69 0.32
CA SER A 33 9.33 11.03 0.75
C SER A 33 8.06 11.02 1.62
N PHE A 34 7.06 10.20 1.28
CA PHE A 34 5.86 10.05 2.12
C PHE A 34 6.18 9.40 3.46
N LEU A 35 7.02 8.36 3.47
CA LEU A 35 7.42 7.66 4.68
C LEU A 35 8.28 8.55 5.59
N GLU A 36 9.20 9.31 5.01
CA GLU A 36 10.02 10.29 5.72
C GLU A 36 9.16 11.37 6.37
N MET A 37 8.19 11.94 5.64
CA MET A 37 7.22 12.88 6.19
C MET A 37 6.46 12.27 7.38
N TYR A 38 6.01 11.02 7.26
CA TYR A 38 5.30 10.32 8.32
C TYR A 38 6.17 10.11 9.57
N VAL A 39 7.43 9.71 9.39
CA VAL A 39 8.39 9.55 10.50
C VAL A 39 8.65 10.89 11.20
N ILE A 40 8.79 11.99 10.45
CA ILE A 40 8.97 13.33 11.02
C ILE A 40 7.77 13.73 11.88
N ILE A 41 6.55 13.48 11.41
CA ILE A 41 5.31 13.75 12.16
C ILE A 41 5.26 12.92 13.45
N LEU A 42 5.62 11.63 13.40
CA LEU A 42 5.66 10.78 14.58
C LEU A 42 6.71 11.23 15.60
N LEU A 43 7.91 11.61 15.15
CA LEU A 43 8.94 12.17 16.02
C LEU A 43 8.47 13.47 16.65
N CYS A 44 7.82 14.35 15.89
CA CYS A 44 7.22 15.58 16.39
C CYS A 44 6.16 15.29 17.45
N GLN A 45 5.28 14.31 17.22
CA GLN A 45 4.27 13.88 18.19
C GLN A 45 4.92 13.34 19.47
N MET A 46 5.97 12.51 19.38
CA MET A 46 6.69 12.01 20.56
C MET A 46 7.32 13.14 21.38
N VAL A 47 7.93 14.13 20.70
CA VAL A 47 8.54 15.29 21.37
C VAL A 47 7.48 16.16 22.02
N LEU A 48 6.42 16.56 21.30
CA LEU A 48 5.35 17.42 21.83
C LEU A 48 4.53 16.74 22.94
N SER A 49 4.34 15.42 22.86
CA SER A 49 3.73 14.63 23.94
C SER A 49 4.53 14.72 25.23
N ARG A 50 5.86 14.76 25.16
CA ARG A 50 6.72 14.94 26.34
C ARG A 50 6.55 16.32 26.98
N PHE A 51 6.21 17.33 26.18
CA PHE A 51 5.95 18.70 26.63
C PHE A 51 4.48 18.99 26.98
N HIS A 52 3.60 17.98 26.97
CA HIS A 52 2.15 18.12 27.24
C HIS A 52 1.44 19.11 26.29
N ILE A 53 2.00 19.36 25.11
CA ILE A 53 1.37 20.23 24.11
C ILE A 53 0.35 19.37 23.34
N PRO A 54 -0.93 19.77 23.28
CA PRO A 54 -1.94 19.01 22.56
C PRO A 54 -1.62 19.02 21.06
N PHE A 55 -1.30 17.85 20.52
CA PHE A 55 -1.18 17.65 19.07
C PHE A 55 -2.57 17.29 18.51
N PRO A 56 -3.03 17.91 17.41
CA PRO A 56 -4.30 17.52 16.79
C PRO A 56 -4.26 16.03 16.44
N ASN A 57 -5.35 15.33 16.74
CA ASN A 57 -5.43 13.88 16.81
C ASN A 57 -4.65 13.19 15.66
N SER A 58 -3.68 12.38 16.07
CA SER A 58 -2.59 11.82 15.25
C SER A 58 -3.05 11.30 13.89
N PHE A 59 -2.47 11.82 12.81
CA PHE A 59 -2.53 11.21 11.49
C PHE A 59 -1.93 9.80 11.58
N HIS A 60 -2.78 8.80 11.78
CA HIS A 60 -2.41 7.40 11.77
C HIS A 60 -2.88 6.81 10.45
N ILE A 61 -2.06 5.97 9.80
CA ILE A 61 -2.39 5.35 8.51
C ILE A 61 -3.73 4.61 8.57
N ALA A 62 -4.11 4.07 9.74
CA ALA A 62 -5.41 3.45 9.99
C ALA A 62 -6.63 4.38 9.78
N TYR A 63 -6.48 5.68 9.92
CA TYR A 63 -7.56 6.65 9.69
C TYR A 63 -7.60 7.16 8.25
N MET A 64 -6.63 6.78 7.41
CA MET A 64 -6.68 7.06 5.98
C MET A 64 -7.85 6.30 5.37
N HIS A 65 -8.71 7.05 4.68
CA HIS A 65 -9.81 6.51 3.90
C HIS A 65 -10.06 7.41 2.69
N LEU A 66 -9.96 6.86 1.48
CA LEU A 66 -10.25 7.55 0.24
C LEU A 66 -11.75 7.74 0.07
N SER A 67 -12.17 8.88 -0.46
CA SER A 67 -13.57 9.09 -0.78
C SER A 67 -13.96 8.24 -2.00
N ARG A 68 -15.20 7.74 -2.01
CA ARG A 68 -15.77 6.98 -3.14
C ARG A 68 -15.51 7.57 -4.53
N PRO A 69 -15.68 8.88 -4.80
CA PRO A 69 -15.41 9.42 -6.13
C PRO A 69 -13.92 9.33 -6.51
N ILE A 70 -13.01 9.59 -5.56
CA ILE A 70 -11.57 9.51 -5.81
C ILE A 70 -11.14 8.05 -6.01
N GLY A 71 -11.65 7.14 -5.18
CA GLY A 71 -11.42 5.69 -5.33
C GLY A 71 -11.96 5.13 -6.64
N GLY A 72 -13.11 5.62 -7.11
CA GLY A 72 -13.66 5.29 -8.43
C GLY A 72 -12.75 5.72 -9.57
N ILE A 73 -12.27 6.96 -9.54
CA ILE A 73 -11.31 7.47 -10.53
C ILE A 73 -10.04 6.62 -10.53
N LEU A 74 -9.47 6.33 -9.35
CA LEU A 74 -8.26 5.51 -9.21
C LEU A 74 -8.46 4.09 -9.74
N THR A 75 -9.60 3.48 -9.46
CA THR A 75 -9.91 2.11 -9.94
C THR A 75 -10.05 2.09 -11.45
N ILE A 76 -10.72 3.09 -12.04
CA ILE A 76 -10.83 3.22 -13.51
C ILE A 76 -9.44 3.44 -14.13
N MET A 77 -8.63 4.32 -13.56
CA MET A 77 -7.26 4.57 -14.01
C MET A 77 -6.41 3.29 -13.97
N LEU A 78 -6.53 2.49 -12.91
CA LEU A 78 -5.83 1.21 -12.79
C LEU A 78 -6.25 0.22 -13.88
N VAL A 79 -7.55 0.06 -14.12
CA VAL A 79 -8.05 -0.88 -15.14
C VAL A 79 -7.65 -0.44 -16.55
N VAL A 80 -7.82 0.85 -16.87
CA VAL A 80 -7.50 1.41 -18.19
C VAL A 80 -5.99 1.29 -18.46
N SER A 81 -5.15 1.66 -17.49
CA SER A 81 -3.70 1.56 -17.65
C SER A 81 -3.23 0.10 -17.76
N TYR A 82 -3.79 -0.82 -16.98
CA TYR A 82 -3.49 -2.25 -17.07
C TYR A 82 -3.83 -2.82 -18.47
N VAL A 83 -5.00 -2.50 -19.00
CA VAL A 83 -5.43 -2.93 -20.34
C VAL A 83 -4.51 -2.37 -21.43
N LEU A 84 -4.18 -1.08 -21.36
CA LEU A 84 -3.29 -0.44 -22.34
C LEU A 84 -1.87 -1.03 -22.33
N GLU A 85 -1.35 -1.32 -21.14
CA GLU A 85 0.02 -1.82 -20.98
C GLU A 85 0.13 -3.32 -21.32
N HIS A 86 -0.85 -4.15 -20.92
CA HIS A 86 -0.74 -5.61 -21.03
C HIS A 86 -1.47 -6.21 -22.23
N ILE A 87 -2.61 -5.64 -22.65
CA ILE A 87 -3.39 -6.17 -23.79
C ILE A 87 -2.96 -5.51 -25.10
N TYR A 88 -2.83 -4.18 -25.10
CA TYR A 88 -2.44 -3.42 -26.30
C TYR A 88 -0.92 -3.24 -26.43
N VAL A 89 -0.13 -3.70 -25.44
CA VAL A 89 1.34 -3.65 -25.40
C VAL A 89 1.86 -2.24 -25.73
N MET A 90 1.16 -1.21 -25.27
CA MET A 90 1.59 0.18 -25.43
C MET A 90 2.64 0.50 -24.36
N ASN A 91 3.92 0.34 -24.71
CA ASN A 91 5.05 0.60 -23.81
C ASN A 91 5.33 2.10 -23.67
N ASN A 92 4.41 2.83 -23.03
CA ASN A 92 4.53 4.25 -22.77
C ASN A 92 4.74 4.51 -21.27
N ILE A 93 5.83 5.22 -20.96
CA ILE A 93 6.26 5.57 -19.60
C ILE A 93 5.13 6.24 -18.79
N TYR A 94 4.31 7.09 -19.41
CA TYR A 94 3.21 7.77 -18.72
C TYR A 94 2.10 6.79 -18.26
N ILE A 95 1.83 5.76 -19.06
CA ILE A 95 0.80 4.75 -18.74
C ILE A 95 1.29 3.89 -17.57
N THR A 96 2.55 3.47 -17.59
CA THR A 96 3.19 2.73 -16.50
C THR A 96 3.19 3.53 -15.20
N TYR A 97 3.42 4.86 -15.24
CA TYR A 97 3.31 5.68 -14.02
C TYR A 97 1.89 5.79 -13.49
N ILE A 98 0.88 5.97 -14.35
CA ILE A 98 -0.52 6.01 -13.93
C ILE A 98 -0.91 4.67 -13.29
N TYR A 99 -0.48 3.56 -13.90
CA TYR A 99 -0.69 2.22 -13.36
C TYR A 99 -0.07 2.07 -11.96
N LEU A 100 1.21 2.39 -11.82
CA LEU A 100 1.93 2.26 -10.55
C LEU A 100 1.36 3.16 -9.44
N ILE A 101 1.02 4.41 -9.76
CA ILE A 101 0.44 5.35 -8.78
C ILE A 101 -0.93 4.83 -8.32
N SER A 102 -1.78 4.39 -9.25
CA SER A 102 -3.11 3.86 -8.91
C SER A 102 -3.00 2.59 -8.06
N LEU A 103 -2.09 1.68 -8.45
CA LEU A 103 -1.83 0.43 -7.74
C LEU A 103 -1.33 0.69 -6.32
N LEU A 104 -0.37 1.61 -6.17
CA LEU A 104 0.21 1.91 -4.86
C LEU A 104 -0.79 2.61 -3.95
N THR A 105 -1.56 3.57 -4.47
CA THR A 105 -2.57 4.30 -3.69
C THR A 105 -3.65 3.36 -3.15
N LEU A 106 -4.14 2.44 -4.00
CA LEU A 106 -5.13 1.44 -3.58
C LEU A 106 -4.54 0.38 -2.62
N ALA A 107 -3.27 0.01 -2.78
CA ALA A 107 -2.59 -0.89 -1.85
C ALA A 107 -2.42 -0.25 -0.46
N VAL A 108 -2.07 1.04 -0.40
CA VAL A 108 -1.97 1.79 0.86
C VAL A 108 -3.34 1.90 1.54
N GLU A 109 -4.42 2.07 0.78
CA GLU A 109 -5.78 2.04 1.31
C GLU A 109 -6.14 0.68 1.93
N GLY A 110 -5.79 -0.42 1.26
CA GLY A 110 -5.98 -1.77 1.82
C GLY A 110 -5.19 -2.01 3.10
N LEU A 111 -3.96 -1.47 3.16
CA LEU A 111 -3.14 -1.51 4.36
C LEU A 111 -3.75 -0.64 5.49
N ALA A 112 -4.27 0.54 5.15
CA ALA A 112 -4.99 1.41 6.08
C ALA A 112 -6.18 0.68 6.71
N PHE A 113 -6.99 0.01 5.89
CA PHE A 113 -8.12 -0.80 6.38
C PHE A 113 -7.68 -1.92 7.34
N LEU A 114 -6.64 -2.68 6.99
CA LEU A 114 -6.16 -3.77 7.85
C LEU A 114 -5.55 -3.26 9.16
N SER A 115 -4.84 -2.13 9.11
CA SER A 115 -4.33 -1.49 10.32
C SER A 115 -5.46 -0.98 11.22
N TRP A 116 -6.55 -0.45 10.62
CA TRP A 116 -7.76 -0.07 11.33
C TRP A 116 -8.46 -1.28 11.98
N LEU A 117 -8.60 -2.39 11.24
CA LEU A 117 -9.20 -3.63 11.75
C LEU A 117 -8.37 -4.22 12.90
N ALA A 118 -7.05 -4.21 12.78
CA ALA A 118 -6.15 -4.66 13.84
C ALA A 118 -6.25 -3.81 15.12
N ILE A 119 -6.50 -2.49 15.00
CA ILE A 119 -6.79 -1.62 16.13
C ILE A 119 -8.15 -1.97 16.74
N LEU A 120 -9.18 -2.19 15.91
CA LEU A 120 -10.52 -2.57 16.36
C LEU A 120 -10.49 -3.90 17.15
N GLU A 121 -9.65 -4.85 16.76
CA GLU A 121 -9.46 -6.13 17.45
C GLU A 121 -8.47 -6.08 18.62
N ASN A 122 -7.88 -4.93 18.94
CA ASN A 122 -6.82 -4.77 19.96
C ASN A 122 -5.60 -5.68 19.74
N LYS A 123 -5.23 -5.96 18.48
CA LYS A 123 -4.10 -6.83 18.10
C LYS A 123 -2.99 -6.02 17.41
N PRO A 124 -2.14 -5.27 18.16
CA PRO A 124 -1.11 -4.41 17.57
C PRO A 124 -0.05 -5.17 16.78
N ARG A 125 0.17 -6.46 17.07
CA ARG A 125 1.11 -7.32 16.33
C ARG A 125 0.68 -7.56 14.88
N LEU A 126 -0.63 -7.51 14.59
CA LEU A 126 -1.14 -7.67 13.21
C LEU A 126 -0.79 -6.47 12.33
N ILE A 127 -0.67 -5.27 12.91
CA ILE A 127 -0.26 -4.07 12.17
C ILE A 127 1.15 -4.27 11.61
N ILE A 128 2.08 -4.75 12.45
CA ILE A 128 3.47 -5.03 12.04
C ILE A 128 3.50 -6.10 10.93
N LEU A 129 2.68 -7.15 11.06
CA LEU A 129 2.57 -8.19 10.05
C LEU A 129 2.03 -7.64 8.72
N ALA A 130 1.05 -6.74 8.76
CA ALA A 130 0.50 -6.10 7.57
C ALA A 130 1.56 -5.24 6.84
N PHE A 131 2.36 -4.47 7.59
CA PHE A 131 3.48 -3.72 7.02
C PHE A 131 4.56 -4.63 6.41
N LEU A 132 4.92 -5.72 7.08
CA LEU A 132 5.84 -6.71 6.52
C LEU A 132 5.30 -7.37 5.26
N GLY A 133 3.98 -7.59 5.19
CA GLY A 133 3.31 -8.13 4.01
C GLY A 133 3.49 -7.26 2.76
N MET A 134 3.67 -5.94 2.91
CA MET A 134 3.87 -5.01 1.78
C MET A 134 5.15 -5.28 0.99
N LEU A 135 6.13 -5.95 1.60
CA LEU A 135 7.38 -6.34 0.93
C LEU A 135 7.19 -7.51 -0.04
N ILE A 136 6.07 -8.24 0.06
CA ILE A 136 5.80 -9.42 -0.77
C ILE A 136 4.90 -8.99 -1.94
N PRO A 137 5.36 -9.08 -3.21
CA PRO A 137 4.61 -8.59 -4.37
C PRO A 137 3.19 -9.18 -4.51
N PHE A 138 3.02 -10.46 -4.19
CA PHE A 138 1.71 -11.13 -4.24
C PHE A 138 0.72 -10.56 -3.21
N ILE A 139 1.19 -10.20 -2.02
CA ILE A 139 0.35 -9.63 -0.97
C ILE A 139 -0.08 -8.20 -1.33
N ASN A 140 0.75 -7.45 -2.06
CA ASN A 140 0.36 -6.13 -2.55
C ASN A 140 -0.87 -6.16 -3.47
N GLN A 141 -0.99 -7.19 -4.32
CA GLN A 141 -2.19 -7.37 -5.14
C GLN A 141 -3.43 -7.63 -4.27
N MET A 142 -3.29 -8.38 -3.18
CA MET A 142 -4.37 -8.60 -2.21
C MET A 142 -4.76 -7.30 -1.51
N TYR A 143 -3.80 -6.45 -1.15
CA TYR A 143 -4.10 -5.13 -0.57
C TYR A 143 -4.86 -4.22 -1.51
N VAL A 144 -4.55 -4.22 -2.81
CA VAL A 144 -5.33 -3.46 -3.80
C VAL A 144 -6.79 -3.90 -3.81
N VAL A 145 -7.05 -5.21 -3.85
CA VAL A 145 -8.42 -5.75 -3.84
C VAL A 145 -9.15 -5.37 -2.55
N ILE A 146 -8.49 -5.52 -1.40
CA ILE A 146 -9.05 -5.14 -0.09
C ILE A 146 -9.35 -3.64 -0.05
N GLY A 147 -8.46 -2.79 -0.56
CA GLY A 147 -8.66 -1.35 -0.62
C GLY A 147 -9.85 -0.94 -1.49
N ILE A 148 -10.00 -1.55 -2.67
CA ILE A 148 -11.18 -1.34 -3.53
C ILE A 148 -12.46 -1.74 -2.77
N VAL A 149 -12.46 -2.91 -2.15
CA VAL A 149 -13.62 -3.43 -1.42
C VAL A 149 -13.98 -2.52 -0.23
N ASP A 150 -13.01 -1.99 0.51
CA ASP A 150 -13.23 -1.04 1.62
C ASP A 150 -13.94 0.23 1.14
N ILE A 151 -13.41 0.87 0.08
CA ILE A 151 -13.95 2.12 -0.48
C ILE A 151 -15.42 1.96 -0.92
N PHE A 152 -15.75 0.86 -1.60
CA PHE A 152 -17.08 0.67 -2.17
C PHE A 152 -18.10 0.08 -1.19
N SER A 153 -17.67 -0.74 -0.23
CA SER A 153 -18.60 -1.51 0.61
C SER A 153 -19.01 -0.83 1.92
N ASP A 154 -18.46 0.35 2.24
CA ASP A 154 -18.57 1.02 3.55
C ASP A 154 -18.35 0.04 4.73
N LEU A 155 -17.33 -0.81 4.60
CA LEU A 155 -17.07 -1.90 5.54
C LEU A 155 -16.77 -1.39 6.95
N ARG A 156 -16.03 -0.28 7.07
CA ARG A 156 -15.72 0.35 8.37
C ARG A 156 -16.99 0.72 9.15
N THR A 157 -17.96 1.32 8.48
CA THR A 157 -19.23 1.75 9.11
C THR A 157 -20.08 0.56 9.56
N LYS A 158 -20.18 -0.48 8.72
CA LYS A 158 -20.94 -1.70 9.04
C LYS A 158 -20.33 -2.46 10.22
N LEU A 159 -19.01 -2.59 10.26
CA LEU A 159 -18.30 -3.29 11.34
C LEU A 159 -18.39 -2.53 12.67
N LEU A 160 -18.31 -1.20 12.64
CA LEU A 160 -18.50 -0.38 13.85
C LEU A 160 -19.93 -0.49 14.39
N TYR A 161 -20.94 -0.46 13.52
CA TYR A 161 -22.33 -0.59 13.91
C TYR A 161 -22.63 -1.97 14.52
N ASN A 162 -22.11 -3.04 13.93
CA ASN A 162 -22.36 -4.39 14.43
C ASN A 162 -21.70 -4.62 15.80
N LYS A 163 -20.49 -4.09 16.00
CA LYS A 163 -19.79 -4.17 17.30
C LYS A 163 -20.48 -3.35 18.40
N HIS A 164 -21.16 -2.27 18.05
CA HIS A 164 -21.93 -1.49 19.02
C HIS A 164 -23.22 -2.19 19.46
N ASN A 165 -23.83 -3.01 18.59
CA ASN A 165 -25.00 -3.83 18.93
C ASN A 165 -24.65 -5.11 19.71
N GLU A 166 -23.38 -5.52 19.74
CA GLU A 166 -22.88 -6.66 20.52
C GLU A 166 -22.43 -6.27 21.94
N GLN A 167 -22.49 -4.97 22.30
CA GLN A 167 -22.25 -4.44 23.65
C GLN A 167 -23.57 -4.24 24.41
#